data_AF-A0A7W4HBM6-F1
#
_entry.id   AF-A0A7W4HBM6-F1
#
_cell.length_a   1.000
_cell.length_b   1.000
_cell.length_c   1.000
_cell.angle_alpha   90.00
_cell.angle_beta   90.00
_cell.angle_gamma   90.00
#
_symmetry.space_group_name_H-M   'P 1'
#
loop_
_entity.id
_entity.type
_entity.pdbx_description
1 polymer ?
#
loop_
_entity_poly.entity_id
_entity_poly.type
_entity_poly.pdbx_seq_one_letter_code
_entity_poly.pdbx_strand_id
1 'polypeptide(L)'
;MKKTFLVTMLAVVAFATNVFATEAEAGVLGLKPSANQGVTQSSGNTSTTNTDVQNVQYDTAKYQFPAQQLKAEGKNFDKYNWRLFQRFDTGELMVQAWVDSMNWRIREYADNTAAAARGSERIYAFDLREEVLPYYDCEYTINGMRKSSSENKLFFMRDNLADVDIPVKMSLGVHVRPENCYPRGTRITVPGATNHNGSGEPYAVYQELYWYNSSNGQATNETVDDYNAKYGHPIEPVKLYYPSVDRALYVSGWCLDDIAKYMPIIDSVYLDNSAENDSHYTYLLHYKLRSLPGMKQVI
;
A
#
# COMPACT_ATOMS: atom_id res chain seq x y z
N MET A 1 -67.97 -16.28 -3.43
CA MET A 1 -66.93 -16.68 -4.41
C MET A 1 -66.61 -15.51 -5.32
N LYS A 2 -65.35 -15.47 -5.81
CA LYS A 2 -64.66 -14.46 -6.63
C LYS A 2 -63.97 -13.32 -5.85
N LYS A 3 -62.75 -13.60 -5.39
CA LYS A 3 -61.70 -12.57 -5.16
C LYS A 3 -60.66 -12.74 -6.26
N THR A 4 -60.50 -11.70 -7.06
CA THR A 4 -59.57 -11.61 -8.19
C THR A 4 -58.17 -11.34 -7.64
N PHE A 5 -57.19 -12.21 -7.93
CA PHE A 5 -55.78 -11.98 -7.64
C PHE A 5 -55.15 -11.22 -8.81
N LEU A 6 -54.60 -10.04 -8.54
CA LEU A 6 -53.69 -9.33 -9.44
C LEU A 6 -52.29 -9.96 -9.30
N VAL A 7 -51.83 -10.61 -10.37
CA VAL A 7 -50.46 -11.10 -10.51
C VAL A 7 -49.64 -9.97 -11.13
N THR A 8 -48.81 -9.31 -10.32
CA THR A 8 -47.74 -8.44 -10.83
C THR A 8 -46.57 -9.32 -11.24
N MET A 9 -46.38 -9.51 -12.55
CA MET A 9 -45.17 -10.12 -13.10
C MET A 9 -43.98 -9.18 -12.89
N LEU A 10 -43.00 -9.63 -12.12
CA LEU A 10 -41.69 -9.00 -12.02
C LEU A 10 -40.84 -9.46 -13.21
N ALA A 11 -40.60 -8.56 -14.17
CA ALA A 11 -39.66 -8.80 -15.26
C ALA A 11 -38.23 -8.68 -14.74
N VAL A 12 -37.55 -9.82 -14.56
CA VAL A 12 -36.11 -9.88 -14.27
C VAL A 12 -35.37 -9.86 -15.61
N VAL A 13 -34.73 -8.74 -15.94
CA VAL A 13 -33.80 -8.66 -17.07
C VAL A 13 -32.44 -9.17 -16.59
N ALA A 14 -32.06 -10.36 -17.05
CA ALA A 14 -30.71 -10.89 -16.87
C ALA A 14 -29.81 -10.32 -17.99
N PHE A 15 -28.92 -9.38 -17.65
CA PHE A 15 -27.78 -9.06 -18.51
C PHE A 15 -26.66 -10.05 -18.21
N ALA A 16 -26.48 -11.03 -19.09
CA ALA A 16 -25.33 -11.93 -19.09
C ALA A 16 -24.50 -11.69 -20.34
N THR A 17 -23.51 -10.79 -20.25
CA THR A 17 -22.38 -10.76 -21.19
C THR A 17 -21.16 -10.21 -20.46
N ASN A 18 -20.40 -11.07 -19.80
CA ASN A 18 -18.97 -10.85 -19.63
C ASN A 18 -18.28 -12.12 -20.12
N VAL A 19 -17.69 -12.00 -21.31
CA VAL A 19 -16.78 -12.99 -21.88
C VAL A 19 -15.54 -12.99 -21.00
N PHE A 20 -15.28 -14.11 -20.34
CA PHE A 20 -13.97 -14.35 -19.72
C PHE A 20 -12.96 -14.56 -20.84
N ALA A 21 -12.04 -13.61 -21.02
CA ALA A 21 -10.83 -13.84 -21.79
C ALA A 21 -9.85 -14.59 -20.89
N THR A 22 -9.74 -15.90 -21.10
CA THR A 22 -8.66 -16.72 -20.54
C THR A 22 -7.43 -16.49 -21.41
N GLU A 23 -6.44 -15.75 -20.93
CA GLU A 23 -5.13 -15.69 -21.59
C GLU A 23 -4.20 -16.74 -20.97
N ALA A 24 -3.68 -17.59 -21.86
CA ALA A 24 -2.84 -18.73 -21.54
C ALA A 24 -1.45 -18.28 -21.11
N GLU A 25 -0.91 -18.98 -20.11
CA GLU A 25 0.46 -18.91 -19.65
C GLU A 25 1.41 -19.30 -20.81
N ALA A 26 2.21 -18.35 -21.29
CA ALA A 26 3.29 -18.61 -22.23
C ALA A 26 4.62 -18.65 -21.46
N GLY A 27 5.22 -19.83 -21.48
CA GLY A 27 6.38 -20.22 -20.71
C GLY A 27 7.68 -19.46 -20.99
N VAL A 28 8.58 -19.66 -20.03
CA VAL A 28 10.05 -19.62 -20.13
C VAL A 28 10.55 -19.82 -21.57
N LEU A 29 11.23 -18.82 -22.12
CA LEU A 29 12.40 -18.96 -23.00
C LEU A 29 13.01 -17.58 -23.29
N GLY A 30 14.32 -17.46 -23.04
CA GLY A 30 15.09 -16.23 -23.11
C GLY A 30 15.14 -15.59 -24.50
N LEU A 31 14.34 -14.55 -24.70
CA LEU A 31 14.45 -13.61 -25.81
C LEU A 31 14.64 -12.19 -25.24
N LYS A 32 15.71 -11.52 -25.67
CA LYS A 32 16.00 -10.11 -25.35
C LYS A 32 14.81 -9.23 -25.74
N PRO A 33 14.37 -8.27 -24.90
CA PRO A 33 13.46 -7.23 -25.37
C PRO A 33 14.18 -6.35 -26.38
N SER A 34 13.71 -6.37 -27.62
CA SER A 34 14.17 -5.52 -28.71
C SER A 34 13.07 -4.50 -29.02
N ALA A 35 13.43 -3.22 -28.91
CA ALA A 35 12.86 -2.03 -29.54
C ALA A 35 11.32 -1.86 -29.56
N ASN A 36 10.87 -0.79 -28.88
CA ASN A 36 9.61 -0.07 -29.11
C ASN A 36 8.32 -0.91 -29.12
N GLN A 37 7.88 -1.32 -27.93
CA GLN A 37 6.45 -1.56 -27.70
C GLN A 37 5.98 -0.70 -26.53
N GLY A 38 5.19 0.33 -26.87
CA GLY A 38 4.47 1.14 -25.91
C GLY A 38 3.52 0.25 -25.12
N VAL A 39 3.71 0.23 -23.81
CA VAL A 39 2.86 -0.50 -22.87
C VAL A 39 1.54 0.25 -22.77
N THR A 40 0.50 -0.27 -23.41
CA THR A 40 -0.88 0.14 -23.14
C THR A 40 -1.23 -0.36 -21.74
N GLN A 41 -1.24 0.55 -20.78
CA GLN A 41 -1.52 0.27 -19.37
C GLN A 41 -2.99 -0.14 -19.22
N SER A 42 -3.24 -1.43 -18.96
CA SER A 42 -4.55 -1.92 -18.55
C SER A 42 -4.70 -1.72 -17.04
N SER A 43 -5.62 -0.86 -16.62
CA SER A 43 -6.09 -0.79 -15.23
C SER A 43 -7.61 -0.60 -15.23
N GLY A 44 -8.33 -1.65 -14.83
CA GLY A 44 -9.77 -1.60 -14.62
C GLY A 44 -10.16 -0.76 -13.40
N ASN A 45 -11.10 0.15 -13.62
CA ASN A 45 -12.02 0.81 -12.69
C ASN A 45 -11.49 1.46 -11.39
N THR A 46 -11.36 2.79 -11.41
CA THR A 46 -12.40 3.70 -10.88
C THR A 46 -12.22 5.11 -11.46
N SER A 47 -13.35 5.71 -11.85
CA SER A 47 -13.45 6.88 -12.71
C SER A 47 -12.92 8.18 -12.08
N THR A 48 -11.65 8.50 -12.32
CA THR A 48 -11.16 9.84 -12.69
C THR A 48 -10.14 9.67 -13.81
N THR A 49 -10.63 9.49 -15.03
CA THR A 49 -9.80 9.32 -16.22
C THR A 49 -8.91 10.55 -16.39
N ASN A 50 -7.63 10.45 -15.99
CA ASN A 50 -6.58 11.42 -16.32
C ASN A 50 -6.33 11.36 -17.83
N THR A 51 -7.17 12.01 -18.62
CA THR A 51 -7.04 12.10 -20.09
C THR A 51 -5.67 12.62 -20.53
N ASP A 52 -5.01 13.40 -19.67
CA ASP A 52 -3.70 13.98 -19.94
C ASP A 52 -2.57 12.96 -19.91
N VAL A 53 -2.71 11.82 -19.21
CA VAL A 53 -1.65 10.81 -19.06
C VAL A 53 -1.65 9.79 -20.21
N GLN A 54 -2.81 9.52 -20.82
CA GLN A 54 -2.96 8.47 -21.84
C GLN A 54 -2.29 8.78 -23.19
N ASN A 55 -1.91 10.05 -23.44
CA ASN A 55 -1.27 10.48 -24.68
C ASN A 55 0.08 11.16 -24.46
N VAL A 56 0.74 10.94 -23.31
CA VAL A 56 2.05 11.53 -23.03
C VAL A 56 3.14 10.66 -23.64
N GLN A 57 3.91 11.24 -24.55
CA GLN A 57 5.22 10.69 -24.90
C GLN A 57 6.24 11.11 -23.85
N TYR A 58 6.84 10.13 -23.18
CA TYR A 58 7.84 10.38 -22.16
C TYR A 58 9.23 10.63 -22.77
N ASP A 59 9.88 11.72 -22.35
CA ASP A 59 11.27 12.05 -22.69
C ASP A 59 12.20 11.42 -21.66
N THR A 60 12.56 10.16 -21.92
CA THR A 60 13.40 9.35 -21.02
C THR A 60 14.87 9.78 -21.01
N ALA A 61 15.29 10.65 -21.93
CA ALA A 61 16.62 11.25 -21.93
C ALA A 61 16.71 12.45 -20.99
N LYS A 62 15.58 13.13 -20.74
CA LYS A 62 15.50 14.33 -19.90
C LYS A 62 15.00 14.04 -18.49
N TYR A 63 14.04 13.13 -18.33
CA TYR A 63 13.40 12.84 -17.05
C TYR A 63 13.68 11.41 -16.62
N GLN A 64 13.74 11.18 -15.30
CA GLN A 64 14.03 9.87 -14.71
C GLN A 64 12.80 8.97 -14.62
N PHE A 65 11.61 9.54 -14.40
CA PHE A 65 10.35 8.82 -14.22
C PHE A 65 9.13 9.67 -14.63
N PRO A 66 7.94 9.08 -14.90
CA PRO A 66 6.76 9.77 -15.42
C PRO A 66 6.33 11.02 -14.65
N ALA A 67 6.17 10.92 -13.32
CA ALA A 67 5.70 12.02 -12.47
C ALA A 67 6.63 13.24 -12.52
N GLN A 68 7.93 13.05 -12.75
CA GLN A 68 8.89 14.14 -12.90
C GLN A 68 8.57 14.99 -14.14
N GLN A 69 8.30 14.33 -15.27
CA GLN A 69 7.92 15.00 -16.51
C GLN A 69 6.56 15.67 -16.39
N LEU A 70 5.55 14.95 -15.88
CA LEU A 70 4.19 15.47 -15.73
C LEU A 70 4.18 16.74 -14.88
N LYS A 71 4.93 16.74 -13.77
CA LYS A 71 5.09 17.92 -12.91
C LYS A 71 5.82 19.07 -13.63
N ALA A 72 6.90 18.78 -14.36
CA ALA A 72 7.66 19.81 -15.08
C ALA A 72 6.86 20.45 -16.23
N GLU A 73 5.93 19.71 -16.82
CA GLU A 73 5.04 20.17 -17.89
C GLU A 73 3.72 20.78 -17.37
N GLY A 74 3.52 20.85 -16.05
CA GLY A 74 2.29 21.37 -15.46
C GLY A 74 1.05 20.52 -15.74
N LYS A 75 1.23 19.23 -16.03
CA LYS A 75 0.13 18.28 -16.27
C LYS A 75 -0.43 17.76 -14.96
N ASN A 76 -1.75 17.56 -14.93
CA ASN A 76 -2.42 16.94 -13.80
C ASN A 76 -2.18 15.42 -13.83
N PHE A 77 -1.91 14.86 -12.64
CA PHE A 77 -1.80 13.43 -12.46
C PHE A 77 -2.17 13.04 -11.03
N ASP A 78 -2.55 11.78 -10.83
CA ASP A 78 -2.75 11.25 -9.50
C ASP A 78 -1.41 11.05 -8.79
N LYS A 79 -1.10 11.93 -7.84
CA LYS A 79 0.13 11.88 -7.04
C LYS A 79 0.22 10.62 -6.15
N TYR A 80 -0.90 9.98 -5.83
CA TYR A 80 -0.92 8.74 -5.04
C TYR A 80 -0.57 7.50 -5.87
N ASN A 81 -0.57 7.61 -7.20
CA ASN A 81 -0.18 6.52 -8.08
C ASN A 81 1.35 6.34 -8.10
N TRP A 82 1.85 5.46 -7.23
CA TRP A 82 3.28 5.16 -7.10
C TRP A 82 3.94 4.66 -8.40
N ARG A 83 3.19 4.07 -9.33
CA ARG A 83 3.73 3.58 -10.62
C ARG A 83 4.29 4.71 -11.47
N LEU A 84 3.79 5.95 -11.29
CA LEU A 84 4.34 7.13 -11.96
C LEU A 84 5.74 7.54 -11.45
N PHE A 85 6.22 6.91 -10.37
CA PHE A 85 7.53 7.15 -9.78
C PHE A 85 8.52 6.01 -10.05
N GLN A 86 8.17 5.07 -10.94
CA GLN A 86 9.10 4.07 -11.43
C GLN A 86 10.04 4.67 -12.48
N ARG A 87 11.32 4.39 -12.34
CA ARG A 87 12.35 4.88 -13.27
C ARG A 87 12.16 4.28 -14.66
N PHE A 88 12.39 5.08 -15.69
CA PHE A 88 12.33 4.60 -17.07
C PHE A 88 13.43 3.60 -17.41
N ASP A 89 14.62 3.74 -16.83
CA ASP A 89 15.80 2.95 -17.18
C ASP A 89 15.83 1.55 -16.53
N THR A 90 15.31 1.44 -15.31
CA THR A 90 15.47 0.28 -14.44
C THR A 90 14.14 -0.29 -13.94
N GLY A 91 13.05 0.46 -14.04
CA GLY A 91 11.76 0.11 -13.44
C GLY A 91 11.72 0.20 -11.90
N GLU A 92 12.82 0.61 -11.28
CA GLU A 92 12.93 0.74 -9.82
C GLU A 92 12.07 1.89 -9.30
N LEU A 93 11.42 1.70 -8.16
CA LEU A 93 10.56 2.70 -7.55
C LEU A 93 11.39 3.75 -6.81
N MET A 94 11.26 5.02 -7.21
CA MET A 94 11.79 6.18 -6.50
C MET A 94 10.91 6.51 -5.28
N VAL A 95 10.88 5.62 -4.28
CA VAL A 95 9.94 5.70 -3.13
C VAL A 95 10.03 7.03 -2.37
N GLN A 96 11.23 7.59 -2.22
CA GLN A 96 11.43 8.91 -1.60
C GLN A 96 10.76 10.02 -2.43
N ALA A 97 11.01 10.05 -3.75
CA ALA A 97 10.41 11.04 -4.64
C ALA A 97 8.88 10.93 -4.68
N TRP A 98 8.34 9.72 -4.52
CA TRP A 98 6.91 9.49 -4.42
C TRP A 98 6.34 10.17 -3.17
N VAL A 99 6.86 9.86 -1.97
CA VAL A 99 6.33 10.44 -0.73
C VAL A 99 6.55 11.95 -0.62
N ASP A 100 7.68 12.46 -1.11
CA ASP A 100 8.00 13.89 -1.13
C ASP A 100 6.98 14.68 -1.98
N SER A 101 6.41 14.05 -3.01
CA SER A 101 5.40 14.68 -3.87
C SER A 101 4.07 14.94 -3.14
N MET A 102 3.86 14.35 -1.96
CA MET A 102 2.62 14.39 -1.21
C MET A 102 2.76 14.99 0.18
N ASN A 103 3.93 15.52 0.56
CA ASN A 103 4.23 15.95 1.94
C ASN A 103 4.15 14.79 2.96
N TRP A 104 4.60 13.62 2.53
CA TRP A 104 4.83 12.46 3.38
C TRP A 104 6.33 12.21 3.48
N ARG A 105 6.75 11.52 4.53
CA ARG A 105 8.14 11.08 4.72
C ARG A 105 8.17 9.59 5.00
N ILE A 106 9.27 8.93 4.61
CA ILE A 106 9.54 7.56 5.02
C ILE A 106 10.52 7.54 6.20
N ARG A 107 10.36 6.55 7.08
CA ARG A 107 11.37 6.18 8.08
C ARG A 107 11.63 4.69 8.00
N GLU A 108 12.90 4.35 7.94
CA GLU A 108 13.40 2.98 7.96
C GLU A 108 13.24 2.39 9.36
N TYR A 109 12.91 1.12 9.41
CA TYR A 109 12.82 0.37 10.66
C TYR A 109 13.26 -1.06 10.43
N ALA A 110 14.16 -1.55 11.29
CA ALA A 110 14.64 -2.92 11.24
C ALA A 110 14.53 -3.53 12.65
N ASP A 111 13.74 -4.60 12.79
CA ASP A 111 13.55 -5.30 14.07
C ASP A 111 14.87 -5.97 14.56
N ASN A 112 15.75 -6.37 13.62
CA ASN A 112 17.00 -7.08 13.90
C ASN A 112 17.99 -6.30 14.79
N THR A 113 17.97 -4.96 14.72
CA THR A 113 18.84 -4.08 15.50
C THR A 113 18.24 -3.67 16.84
N ALA A 114 16.93 -3.89 17.07
CA ALA A 114 16.30 -3.59 18.34
C ALA A 114 16.65 -4.60 19.45
N ALA A 115 17.05 -5.83 19.09
CA ALA A 115 17.37 -6.89 20.05
C ALA A 115 18.89 -7.14 20.23
N ALA A 116 19.72 -6.89 19.20
CA ALA A 116 21.16 -7.13 19.28
C ALA A 116 21.94 -6.01 20.00
N ALA A 117 21.42 -4.78 20.02
CA ALA A 117 21.98 -3.68 20.80
C ALA A 117 21.58 -3.79 22.28
N ARG A 118 22.24 -4.70 23.00
CA ARG A 118 22.37 -4.68 24.47
C ARG A 118 22.92 -3.32 24.93
N GLY A 119 22.09 -2.31 25.18
CA GLY A 119 22.52 -1.19 26.02
C GLY A 119 21.90 0.19 25.82
N SER A 120 21.69 0.69 24.60
CA SER A 120 21.12 2.05 24.41
C SER A 120 21.02 2.42 22.93
N GLU A 121 19.90 3.02 22.56
CA GLU A 121 19.50 3.57 21.25
C GLU A 121 18.93 2.57 20.23
N ARG A 122 17.64 2.77 19.92
CA ARG A 122 16.98 2.14 18.78
C ARG A 122 17.59 2.71 17.51
N ILE A 123 18.13 1.84 16.64
CA ILE A 123 18.70 2.25 15.35
C ILE A 123 17.55 2.32 14.34
N TYR A 124 17.27 3.51 13.81
CA TYR A 124 16.25 3.76 12.78
C TYR A 124 16.90 3.90 11.40
N ALA A 125 17.63 2.86 10.99
CA ALA A 125 18.23 2.74 9.66
C ALA A 125 18.22 1.25 9.26
N PHE A 126 18.14 0.94 7.97
CA PHE A 126 18.31 -0.42 7.49
C PHE A 126 19.71 -0.92 7.82
N ASP A 127 19.80 -1.82 8.80
CA ASP A 127 21.02 -2.57 9.06
C ASP A 127 20.87 -3.98 8.48
N LEU A 128 21.26 -4.13 7.21
CA LEU A 128 21.09 -5.39 6.46
C LEU A 128 22.32 -6.31 6.56
N ARG A 129 23.25 -6.01 7.47
CA ARG A 129 24.52 -6.73 7.64
C ARG A 129 24.35 -8.04 8.42
N GLU A 130 23.36 -8.10 9.30
CA GLU A 130 23.08 -9.29 10.11
C GLU A 130 21.92 -10.11 9.50
N GLU A 131 22.27 -11.06 8.62
CA GLU A 131 21.34 -12.10 8.13
C GLU A 131 21.13 -13.23 9.16
N VAL A 132 21.58 -13.04 10.40
CA VAL A 132 21.79 -14.12 11.39
C VAL A 132 20.51 -14.49 12.15
N LEU A 133 19.42 -13.72 12.00
CA LEU A 133 18.14 -14.05 12.63
C LEU A 133 17.32 -14.99 11.74
N PRO A 134 16.79 -16.12 12.28
CA PRO A 134 16.03 -17.12 11.52
C PRO A 134 14.79 -16.59 10.77
N TYR A 135 14.31 -15.38 11.11
CA TYR A 135 13.08 -14.78 10.61
C TYR A 135 13.29 -13.47 9.83
N TYR A 136 14.54 -13.14 9.49
CA TYR A 136 14.98 -11.87 8.88
C TYR A 136 14.18 -11.48 7.63
N ASP A 137 13.82 -12.47 6.80
CA ASP A 137 12.94 -12.32 5.64
C ASP A 137 12.48 -13.73 5.21
N CYS A 138 11.37 -14.21 5.73
CA CYS A 138 11.00 -15.64 5.63
C CYS A 138 9.53 -15.88 5.27
N GLU A 139 9.32 -17.00 4.57
CA GLU A 139 8.00 -17.60 4.40
C GLU A 139 7.67 -18.47 5.63
N TYR A 140 6.41 -18.44 6.04
CA TYR A 140 5.88 -19.29 7.11
C TYR A 140 4.40 -19.60 6.86
N THR A 141 3.89 -20.60 7.59
CA THR A 141 2.50 -21.04 7.48
C THR A 141 1.80 -20.96 8.84
N ILE A 142 0.62 -20.33 8.89
CA ILE A 142 -0.26 -20.32 10.08
C ILE A 142 -1.62 -20.86 9.67
N ASN A 143 -2.11 -21.89 10.35
CA ASN A 143 -3.39 -22.53 10.06
C ASN A 143 -3.56 -22.89 8.56
N GLY A 144 -2.48 -23.32 7.91
CA GLY A 144 -2.46 -23.67 6.48
C GLY A 144 -2.27 -22.49 5.51
N MET A 145 -2.42 -21.25 5.97
CA MET A 145 -2.23 -20.04 5.16
C MET A 145 -0.74 -19.70 5.04
N ARG A 146 -0.22 -19.65 3.81
CA ARG A 146 1.16 -19.25 3.48
C ARG A 146 1.32 -17.74 3.58
N LYS A 147 2.36 -17.29 4.25
CA LYS A 147 2.61 -15.87 4.53
C LYS A 147 4.10 -15.60 4.44
N SER A 148 4.42 -14.33 4.30
CA SER A 148 5.78 -13.84 4.42
C SER A 148 5.88 -12.75 5.49
N SER A 149 7.01 -12.68 6.17
CA SER A 149 7.35 -11.61 7.09
C SER A 149 8.74 -11.06 6.77
N SER A 150 8.86 -9.75 6.97
CA SER A 150 10.15 -9.10 7.04
C SER A 150 10.28 -8.36 8.37
N GLU A 151 11.48 -8.45 8.94
CA GLU A 151 11.93 -7.64 10.07
C GLU A 151 12.24 -6.20 9.64
N ASN A 152 12.39 -5.94 8.35
CA ASN A 152 12.60 -4.62 7.77
C ASN A 152 11.28 -4.01 7.31
N LYS A 153 11.05 -2.75 7.62
CA LYS A 153 9.83 -2.01 7.28
C LYS A 153 10.16 -0.59 6.85
N LEU A 154 9.36 -0.07 5.92
CA LEU A 154 9.21 1.36 5.70
C LEU A 154 7.97 1.84 6.45
N PHE A 155 8.14 2.87 7.28
CA PHE A 155 7.02 3.64 7.81
C PHE A 155 6.76 4.85 6.94
N PHE A 156 5.60 4.87 6.29
CA PHE A 156 5.06 6.05 5.63
C PHE A 156 4.42 6.91 6.70
N MET A 157 5.00 8.08 6.98
CA MET A 157 4.55 8.98 8.03
C MET A 157 4.06 10.27 7.39
N ARG A 158 2.90 10.74 7.83
CA ARG A 158 2.46 12.09 7.47
C ARG A 158 3.45 13.09 8.08
N ASP A 159 3.83 14.10 7.32
CA ASP A 159 4.68 15.17 7.81
C ASP A 159 3.82 16.16 8.62
N ASN A 160 3.76 15.96 9.93
CA ASN A 160 3.10 16.89 10.86
C ASN A 160 4.14 17.91 11.37
N LEU A 161 3.74 19.18 11.47
CA LEU A 161 4.60 20.25 12.01
C LEU A 161 4.81 20.15 13.52
N ALA A 162 3.88 19.48 14.23
CA ALA A 162 4.07 19.12 15.62
C ALA A 162 4.95 17.86 15.69
N ASP A 163 6.13 17.97 16.30
CA ASP A 163 6.99 16.82 16.56
C ASP A 163 6.31 15.94 17.62
N VAL A 164 5.59 14.92 17.15
CA VAL A 164 4.87 13.98 17.99
C VAL A 164 5.67 12.68 18.07
N ASP A 165 5.81 12.14 19.29
CA ASP A 165 6.50 10.87 19.55
C ASP A 165 5.96 9.71 18.70
N ILE A 166 4.68 9.77 18.34
CA ILE A 166 3.99 8.79 17.50
C ILE A 166 3.22 9.54 16.39
N PRO A 167 3.75 9.64 15.16
CA PRO A 167 3.02 10.24 14.05
C PRO A 167 1.95 9.30 13.50
N VAL A 168 0.99 9.86 12.75
CA VAL A 168 0.15 9.04 11.86
C VAL A 168 1.05 8.34 10.87
N LYS A 169 1.01 7.01 10.87
CA LYS A 169 1.91 6.21 10.03
C LYS A 169 1.29 4.92 9.54
N MET A 170 1.79 4.47 8.40
CA MET A 170 1.48 3.16 7.82
C MET A 170 2.76 2.36 7.63
N SER A 171 2.69 1.05 7.72
CA SER A 171 3.85 0.16 7.64
C SER A 171 3.82 -0.74 6.41
N LEU A 172 4.95 -0.84 5.72
CA LEU A 172 5.17 -1.74 4.59
C LEU A 172 6.39 -2.62 4.86
N GLY A 173 6.29 -3.93 4.65
CA GLY A 173 7.43 -4.84 4.76
C GLY A 173 8.41 -4.65 3.61
N VAL A 174 9.71 -4.68 3.91
CA VAL A 174 10.81 -4.56 2.95
C VAL A 174 11.58 -5.85 2.90
N HIS A 175 11.70 -6.45 1.74
CA HIS A 175 12.28 -7.76 1.53
C HIS A 175 13.61 -7.64 0.81
N VAL A 176 14.52 -8.56 1.10
CA VAL A 176 15.78 -8.71 0.36
C VAL A 176 15.64 -9.71 -0.80
N ARG A 177 14.50 -10.40 -0.85
CA ARG A 177 14.12 -11.37 -1.88
C ARG A 177 12.74 -11.04 -2.46
N PRO A 178 12.58 -10.96 -3.79
CA PRO A 178 11.28 -10.68 -4.40
C PRO A 178 10.25 -11.78 -4.11
N GLU A 179 10.70 -13.03 -3.90
CA GLU A 179 9.86 -14.18 -3.57
C GLU A 179 9.19 -14.08 -2.20
N ASN A 180 9.50 -13.05 -1.41
CA ASN A 180 8.89 -12.83 -0.10
C ASN A 180 7.87 -11.68 -0.12
N CYS A 181 7.63 -11.04 -1.27
CA CYS A 181 6.70 -9.90 -1.42
C CYS A 181 5.22 -10.34 -1.46
N TYR A 182 4.75 -10.94 -0.38
CA TYR A 182 3.36 -11.38 -0.24
C TYR A 182 2.45 -10.22 0.17
N PRO A 183 1.18 -10.21 -0.28
CA PRO A 183 0.17 -9.29 0.20
C PRO A 183 0.01 -9.31 1.72
N ARG A 184 -0.10 -8.12 2.30
CA ARG A 184 -0.44 -7.92 3.70
C ARG A 184 -1.18 -6.59 3.84
N GLY A 185 -2.40 -6.64 4.37
CA GLY A 185 -3.18 -5.43 4.59
C GLY A 185 -2.46 -4.42 5.49
N THR A 186 -2.61 -3.16 5.13
CA THR A 186 -1.96 -2.02 5.78
C THR A 186 -2.43 -1.84 7.21
N ARG A 187 -1.50 -1.59 8.11
CA ARG A 187 -1.79 -1.14 9.48
C ARG A 187 -1.59 0.37 9.56
N ILE A 188 -2.61 1.09 10.00
CA ILE A 188 -2.62 2.54 10.15
C ILE A 188 -2.54 2.86 11.64
N THR A 189 -1.42 3.41 12.07
CA THR A 189 -1.23 3.89 13.45
C THR A 189 -1.68 5.33 13.54
N VAL A 190 -2.51 5.64 14.53
CA VAL A 190 -3.01 7.01 14.80
C VAL A 190 -2.74 7.35 16.27
N PRO A 191 -2.07 8.48 16.56
CA PRO A 191 -1.82 8.90 17.93
C PRO A 191 -3.11 9.31 18.65
N GLY A 192 -3.08 9.27 19.98
CA GLY A 192 -4.19 9.82 20.77
C GLY A 192 -4.36 11.32 20.52
N ALA A 193 -5.60 11.78 20.55
CA ALA A 193 -5.98 13.09 20.04
C ALA A 193 -7.15 13.69 20.80
N THR A 194 -7.21 15.02 20.86
CA THR A 194 -8.27 15.77 21.56
C THR A 194 -8.96 16.71 20.59
N ASN A 195 -10.29 16.70 20.62
CA ASN A 195 -11.15 17.63 19.91
C ASN A 195 -11.23 18.99 20.63
N HIS A 196 -11.58 20.06 19.92
CA HIS A 196 -11.75 21.40 20.48
C HIS A 196 -12.79 21.48 21.62
N ASN A 197 -13.74 20.55 21.65
CA ASN A 197 -14.74 20.46 22.72
C ASN A 197 -14.26 19.66 23.96
N GLY A 198 -13.01 19.20 23.98
CA GLY A 198 -12.43 18.42 25.07
C GLY A 198 -12.66 16.89 25.00
N SER A 199 -13.39 16.38 23.99
CA SER A 199 -13.50 14.94 23.75
C SER A 199 -12.16 14.37 23.27
N GLY A 200 -11.76 13.20 23.78
CA GLY A 200 -10.50 12.57 23.45
C GLY A 200 -10.67 11.20 22.79
N GLU A 201 -9.70 10.83 21.95
CA GLU A 201 -9.52 9.49 21.41
C GLU A 201 -8.14 8.97 21.84
N PRO A 202 -8.04 7.71 22.30
CA PRO A 202 -6.75 7.13 22.64
C PRO A 202 -5.96 6.79 21.38
N TYR A 203 -4.66 6.53 21.58
CA TYR A 203 -3.85 5.86 20.58
C TYR A 203 -4.57 4.60 20.05
N ALA A 204 -4.54 4.40 18.74
CA ALA A 204 -5.18 3.27 18.10
C ALA A 204 -4.38 2.78 16.89
N VAL A 205 -4.52 1.49 16.61
CA VAL A 205 -4.11 0.91 15.32
C VAL A 205 -5.34 0.42 14.59
N TYR A 206 -5.47 0.85 13.34
CA TYR A 206 -6.55 0.46 12.44
C TYR A 206 -6.03 -0.51 11.37
N GLN A 207 -6.81 -1.55 11.09
CA GLN A 207 -6.58 -2.48 9.99
C GLN A 207 -7.92 -3.06 9.52
N GLU A 208 -8.04 -3.41 8.25
CA GLU A 208 -9.23 -4.14 7.79
C GLU A 208 -9.34 -5.49 8.53
N LEU A 209 -10.55 -5.81 8.99
CA LEU A 209 -10.84 -6.97 9.80
C LEU A 209 -10.41 -8.28 9.12
N TYR A 210 -10.57 -8.36 7.80
CA TYR A 210 -10.11 -9.50 7.02
C TYR A 210 -8.60 -9.76 7.22
N TRP A 211 -7.77 -8.72 7.07
CA TRP A 211 -6.32 -8.82 7.21
C TRP A 211 -5.87 -9.06 8.65
N TYR A 212 -6.56 -8.45 9.61
CA TYR A 212 -6.34 -8.74 11.02
C TYR A 212 -6.63 -10.21 11.36
N ASN A 213 -7.80 -10.71 10.93
CA ASN A 213 -8.20 -12.09 11.15
C ASN A 213 -7.26 -13.07 10.45
N SER A 214 -6.89 -12.80 9.19
CA SER A 214 -5.91 -13.62 8.46
C SER A 214 -4.57 -13.66 9.16
N SER A 215 -4.11 -12.55 9.75
CA SER A 215 -2.83 -12.50 10.49
C SER A 215 -2.86 -13.31 11.79
N ASN A 216 -4.04 -13.48 12.41
CA ASN A 216 -4.23 -14.24 13.65
C ASN A 216 -4.80 -15.64 13.44
N GLY A 217 -4.93 -16.10 12.18
CA GLY A 217 -5.46 -17.41 11.85
C GLY A 217 -6.98 -17.57 12.11
N GLN A 218 -7.71 -16.46 12.18
CA GLN A 218 -9.14 -16.37 12.47
C GLN A 218 -9.98 -15.94 11.25
N ALA A 219 -9.47 -16.07 10.02
CA ALA A 219 -10.24 -15.72 8.83
C ALA A 219 -11.53 -16.56 8.79
N THR A 220 -12.70 -15.90 8.78
CA THR A 220 -13.99 -16.57 9.02
C THR A 220 -14.67 -17.05 7.74
N ASN A 221 -14.30 -16.49 6.58
CA ASN A 221 -15.08 -16.63 5.36
C ASN A 221 -14.28 -17.17 4.17
N GLU A 222 -12.98 -17.42 4.34
CA GLU A 222 -12.10 -17.88 3.27
C GLU A 222 -11.51 -19.24 3.63
N THR A 223 -11.50 -20.17 2.68
CA THR A 223 -10.79 -21.44 2.85
C THR A 223 -9.29 -21.20 2.75
N VAL A 224 -8.50 -22.08 3.36
CA VAL A 224 -7.03 -22.03 3.23
C VAL A 224 -6.60 -22.02 1.76
N ASP A 225 -7.25 -22.82 0.93
CA ASP A 225 -6.94 -22.92 -0.50
C ASP A 225 -7.26 -21.62 -1.25
N ASP A 226 -8.39 -20.98 -0.96
CA ASP A 226 -8.79 -19.72 -1.58
C ASP A 226 -7.85 -18.57 -1.18
N TYR A 227 -7.48 -18.50 0.11
CA TYR A 227 -6.48 -17.55 0.58
C TYR A 227 -5.13 -17.79 -0.10
N ASN A 228 -4.66 -19.04 -0.15
CA ASN A 228 -3.35 -19.35 -0.71
C ASN A 228 -3.29 -19.09 -2.22
N ALA A 229 -4.39 -19.33 -2.94
CA ALA A 229 -4.51 -19.03 -4.36
C ALA A 229 -4.52 -17.53 -4.66
N LYS A 230 -4.99 -16.68 -3.74
CA LYS A 230 -5.04 -15.22 -3.93
C LYS A 230 -3.87 -14.46 -3.34
N TYR A 231 -3.38 -14.87 -2.18
CA TYR A 231 -2.48 -14.08 -1.32
C TYR A 231 -1.32 -14.90 -0.74
N GLY A 232 -1.36 -16.23 -0.83
CA GLY A 232 -0.31 -17.12 -0.32
C GLY A 232 0.86 -17.29 -1.28
N HIS A 233 1.18 -16.25 -2.04
CA HIS A 233 2.31 -16.16 -2.95
C HIS A 233 2.73 -14.70 -3.15
N PRO A 234 3.92 -14.43 -3.73
CA PRO A 234 4.34 -13.09 -4.08
C PRO A 234 3.39 -12.43 -5.07
N ILE A 235 3.12 -11.14 -4.89
CA ILE A 235 2.33 -10.33 -5.83
C ILE A 235 3.04 -9.01 -6.09
N GLU A 236 3.31 -8.79 -7.38
CA GLU A 236 3.97 -7.59 -7.93
C GLU A 236 5.20 -7.18 -7.10
N PRO A 237 6.28 -8.00 -7.04
CA PRO A 237 7.49 -7.58 -6.35
C PRO A 237 8.09 -6.33 -7.03
N VAL A 238 8.15 -5.23 -6.30
CA VAL A 238 8.69 -3.94 -6.79
C VAL A 238 10.06 -3.72 -6.19
N LYS A 239 11.06 -3.59 -7.05
CA LYS A 239 12.42 -3.22 -6.62
C LYS A 239 12.47 -1.73 -6.29
N LEU A 240 13.05 -1.39 -5.14
CA LEU A 240 13.24 0.00 -4.72
C LEU A 240 14.54 0.57 -5.29
N TYR A 241 14.51 1.84 -5.72
CA TYR A 241 15.73 2.62 -5.94
C TYR A 241 16.22 3.13 -4.58
N TYR A 242 17.23 2.47 -4.02
CA TYR A 242 17.73 2.75 -2.67
C TYR A 242 19.28 2.73 -2.62
N PRO A 243 19.94 3.74 -3.22
CA PRO A 243 21.39 3.71 -3.44
C PRO A 243 22.23 3.81 -2.15
N SER A 244 21.63 4.23 -1.03
CA SER A 244 22.27 4.23 0.30
C SER A 244 22.52 2.82 0.84
N VAL A 245 21.88 1.81 0.25
CA VAL A 245 21.99 0.40 0.62
C VAL A 245 22.58 -0.36 -0.55
N ASP A 246 23.74 -0.99 -0.35
CA ASP A 246 24.40 -1.83 -1.36
C ASP A 246 23.75 -3.22 -1.48
N ARG A 247 22.43 -3.23 -1.64
CA ARG A 247 21.61 -4.44 -1.75
C ARG A 247 20.29 -4.13 -2.42
N ALA A 248 19.81 -5.06 -3.25
CA ALA A 248 18.47 -4.97 -3.80
C ALA A 248 17.41 -5.10 -2.68
N LEU A 249 16.50 -4.14 -2.65
CA LEU A 249 15.35 -4.11 -1.75
C LEU A 249 14.06 -4.22 -2.55
N TYR A 250 13.10 -4.96 -2.00
CA TYR A 250 11.83 -5.25 -2.64
C TYR A 250 10.66 -4.95 -1.70
N VAL A 251 9.53 -4.55 -2.26
CA VAL A 251 8.26 -4.43 -1.56
C VAL A 251 7.15 -5.04 -2.42
N SER A 252 6.02 -5.39 -1.83
CA SER A 252 4.85 -5.82 -2.61
C SER A 252 4.12 -4.61 -3.20
N GLY A 253 3.93 -4.60 -4.53
CA GLY A 253 3.11 -3.63 -5.27
C GLY A 253 1.65 -3.64 -4.83
N TRP A 254 1.13 -4.82 -4.47
CA TRP A 254 -0.19 -4.95 -3.86
C TRP A 254 -0.29 -4.15 -2.55
N CYS A 255 0.73 -4.25 -1.69
CA CYS A 255 0.77 -3.49 -0.44
C CYS A 255 1.00 -1.98 -0.69
N LEU A 256 1.72 -1.59 -1.74
CA LEU A 256 1.85 -0.19 -2.16
C LEU A 256 0.50 0.39 -2.60
N ASP A 257 -0.31 -0.38 -3.34
CA ASP A 257 -1.67 0.02 -3.71
C ASP A 257 -2.57 0.19 -2.48
N ASP A 258 -2.44 -0.69 -1.49
CA ASP A 258 -3.19 -0.56 -0.24
C ASP A 258 -2.74 0.66 0.59
N ILE A 259 -1.44 0.97 0.61
CA ILE A 259 -0.93 2.25 1.17
C ILE A 259 -1.50 3.45 0.43
N ALA A 260 -1.42 3.44 -0.92
CA ALA A 260 -1.90 4.52 -1.78
C ALA A 260 -3.41 4.76 -1.66
N LYS A 261 -4.19 3.73 -1.37
CA LYS A 261 -5.62 3.81 -1.06
C LYS A 261 -5.92 4.62 0.20
N TYR A 262 -5.09 4.52 1.24
CA TYR A 262 -5.34 5.19 2.52
C TYR A 262 -4.72 6.58 2.64
N MET A 263 -3.63 6.87 1.92
CA MET A 263 -3.03 8.22 1.89
C MET A 263 -4.03 9.35 1.61
N PRO A 264 -4.86 9.33 0.54
CA PRO A 264 -5.82 10.40 0.28
C PRO A 264 -6.91 10.48 1.36
N ILE A 265 -7.28 9.36 1.98
CA ILE A 265 -8.26 9.35 3.07
C ILE A 265 -7.68 10.07 4.29
N ILE A 266 -6.43 9.78 4.63
CA ILE A 266 -5.71 10.43 5.73
C ILE A 266 -5.57 11.93 5.43
N ASP A 267 -5.04 12.28 4.25
CA ASP A 267 -4.83 13.67 3.85
C ASP A 267 -6.13 14.47 3.82
N SER A 268 -7.26 13.86 3.44
CA SER A 268 -8.56 14.54 3.37
C SER A 268 -9.07 15.10 4.70
N VAL A 269 -8.53 14.64 5.83
CA VAL A 269 -8.94 15.10 7.17
C VAL A 269 -8.16 16.34 7.60
N TYR A 270 -6.95 16.54 7.07
CA TYR A 270 -6.08 17.65 7.44
C TYR A 270 -6.26 18.80 6.45
N LEU A 271 -7.02 19.82 6.87
CA LEU A 271 -7.41 20.93 6.00
C LEU A 271 -6.34 22.02 5.90
N ASP A 272 -5.45 22.08 6.89
CA ASP A 272 -4.31 22.98 6.94
C ASP A 272 -3.13 22.32 7.67
N ASN A 273 -2.02 23.06 7.75
CA ASN A 273 -0.82 22.64 8.50
C ASN A 273 -0.73 23.33 9.88
N SER A 274 -1.84 23.82 10.44
CA SER A 274 -1.82 24.48 11.75
C SER A 274 -1.55 23.46 12.86
N ALA A 275 -0.48 23.68 13.62
CA ALA A 275 -0.17 22.84 14.79
C ALA A 275 -1.29 22.89 15.85
N GLU A 276 -2.07 23.97 15.92
CA GLU A 276 -3.19 24.11 16.84
C GLU A 276 -4.35 23.16 16.48
N ASN A 277 -4.55 22.90 15.19
CA ASN A 277 -5.63 22.05 14.68
C ASN A 277 -5.22 20.57 14.56
N ASP A 278 -3.93 20.25 14.66
CA ASP A 278 -3.41 18.89 14.39
C ASP A 278 -4.07 17.82 15.28
N SER A 279 -4.27 18.12 16.57
CA SER A 279 -4.98 17.22 17.49
C SER A 279 -6.44 17.03 17.10
N HIS A 280 -7.13 18.10 16.68
CA HIS A 280 -8.50 18.00 16.22
C HIS A 280 -8.63 17.19 14.92
N TYR A 281 -7.76 17.41 13.94
CA TYR A 281 -7.75 16.62 12.71
C TYR A 281 -7.41 15.16 12.97
N THR A 282 -6.45 14.87 13.86
CA THR A 282 -6.15 13.50 14.28
C THR A 282 -7.37 12.86 14.95
N TYR A 283 -8.09 13.59 15.80
CA TYR A 283 -9.35 13.12 16.40
C TYR A 283 -10.37 12.75 15.32
N LEU A 284 -10.58 13.63 14.32
CA LEU A 284 -11.47 13.34 13.20
C LEU A 284 -11.02 12.13 12.36
N LEU A 285 -9.71 11.90 12.25
CA LEU A 285 -9.17 10.75 11.53
C LEU A 285 -9.58 9.42 12.17
N HIS A 286 -9.61 9.33 13.51
CA HIS A 286 -10.13 8.14 14.20
C HIS A 286 -11.56 7.80 13.76
N TYR A 287 -12.45 8.80 13.69
CA TYR A 287 -13.82 8.60 13.23
C TYR A 287 -13.88 8.25 11.74
N LYS A 288 -13.08 8.91 10.91
CA LYS A 288 -13.01 8.63 9.48
C LYS A 288 -12.61 7.18 9.23
N LEU A 289 -11.56 6.68 9.89
CA LEU A 289 -11.11 5.30 9.75
C LEU A 289 -12.16 4.30 10.25
N ARG A 290 -12.79 4.54 11.40
CA ARG A 290 -13.90 3.68 11.90
C ARG A 290 -15.11 3.65 10.98
N SER A 291 -15.32 4.68 10.17
CA SER A 291 -16.43 4.73 9.21
C SER A 291 -16.17 3.93 7.93
N LEU A 292 -14.92 3.53 7.68
CA LEU A 292 -14.57 2.77 6.47
C LEU A 292 -15.11 1.34 6.55
N PRO A 293 -15.73 0.81 5.48
CA PRO A 293 -16.19 -0.57 5.44
C PRO A 293 -15.06 -1.55 5.75
N GLY A 294 -15.33 -2.51 6.65
CA GLY A 294 -14.37 -3.54 7.03
C GLY A 294 -13.23 -3.09 7.94
N MET A 295 -13.01 -1.78 8.15
CA MET A 295 -11.96 -1.28 9.03
C MET A 295 -12.29 -1.52 10.51
N LYS A 296 -11.29 -1.93 11.28
CA LYS A 296 -11.41 -2.14 12.73
C LYS A 296 -10.23 -1.53 13.47
N GLN A 297 -10.51 -1.05 14.68
CA GLN A 297 -9.49 -0.81 15.68
C GLN A 297 -9.02 -2.17 16.22
N VAL A 298 -7.73 -2.45 16.09
CA VAL A 298 -7.12 -3.74 16.44
C VAL A 298 -6.14 -3.63 17.62
N ILE A 299 -5.81 -2.40 18.02
CA ILE A 299 -5.12 -2.02 19.27
C ILE A 299 -5.83 -0.78 19.81
#